data_AF-A0A1F4YDB9-F1
#
_entry.id   AF-A0A1F4YDB9-F1
#
_cell.length_a   1.000
_cell.length_b   1.000
_cell.length_c   1.000
_cell.angle_alpha   90.00
_cell.angle_beta   90.00
_cell.angle_gamma   90.00
#
_symmetry.space_group_name_H-M   'P 1'
#
loop_
_entity.id
_entity.type
_entity.pdbx_description
1 polymer ?
#
loop_
_entity_poly.entity_id
_entity_poly.type
_entity_poly.pdbx_seq_one_letter_code
_entity_poly.pdbx_strand_id
1 'polypeptide(L)'
;MLQTTSEVLSFGRKLEEDLAGFYEELSRRYGKDKDIWLEFASENRKYIAQVERAYYGVISDALEGCFAFELDPDKYNFTAKLNDTASYAEALKKTIEIEEKMVSFYTDAAAQSKALMADVPRALALVARKRENRRAVIGSIFRAAA
;
A
#
# COMPACT_ATOMS: atom_id res chain seq x y z
N MET A 1 -15.00 -4.66 9.47
CA MET A 1 -15.24 -4.96 8.04
C MET A 1 -15.48 -3.64 7.33
N LEU A 2 -14.77 -3.38 6.22
CA LEU A 2 -14.94 -2.20 5.37
C LEU A 2 -15.95 -2.54 4.28
N GLN A 3 -16.95 -1.69 4.11
CA GLN A 3 -18.09 -1.95 3.24
C GLN A 3 -18.21 -0.90 2.12
N THR A 4 -17.87 0.34 2.47
CA THR A 4 -17.96 1.49 1.57
C THR A 4 -16.63 1.77 0.90
N THR A 5 -16.67 2.41 -0.27
CA THR A 5 -15.45 2.85 -0.95
C THR A 5 -14.69 3.90 -0.14
N SER A 6 -15.39 4.81 0.54
CA SER A 6 -14.77 5.83 1.39
C SER A 6 -14.02 5.24 2.59
N GLU A 7 -14.55 4.18 3.20
CA GLU A 7 -13.85 3.42 4.24
C GLU A 7 -12.60 2.74 3.68
N VAL A 8 -12.68 2.10 2.51
CA VAL A 8 -11.53 1.46 1.86
C VAL A 8 -10.45 2.49 1.50
N LEU A 9 -10.83 3.66 0.97
CA LEU A 9 -9.88 4.74 0.67
C LEU A 9 -9.25 5.31 1.93
N SER A 10 -10.04 5.55 2.99
CA SER A 10 -9.53 6.05 4.27
C SER A 10 -8.56 5.08 4.92
N PHE A 11 -8.89 3.78 4.88
CA PHE A 11 -8.03 2.72 5.36
C PHE A 11 -6.76 2.61 4.52
N GLY A 12 -6.87 2.60 3.19
CA GLY A 12 -5.74 2.61 2.27
C GLY A 12 -4.81 3.79 2.52
N ARG A 13 -5.35 5.01 2.71
CA ARG A 13 -4.58 6.21 3.06
C ARG A 13 -3.77 6.03 4.34
N LYS A 14 -4.38 5.45 5.38
CA LYS A 14 -3.69 5.17 6.63
C LYS A 14 -2.53 4.20 6.39
N LEU A 15 -2.77 3.07 5.71
CA LEU A 15 -1.72 2.10 5.40
C LEU A 15 -0.57 2.72 4.59
N GLU A 16 -0.91 3.57 3.63
CA GLU A 16 0.05 4.25 2.76
C GLU A 16 0.95 5.22 3.53
N GLU A 17 0.39 6.00 4.45
CA GLU A 17 1.16 6.93 5.29
C GLU A 17 1.99 6.19 6.34
N ASP A 18 1.43 5.14 6.97
CA ASP A 18 2.16 4.30 7.92
C ASP A 18 3.40 3.66 7.26
N LEU A 19 3.24 3.15 6.04
CA LEU A 19 4.36 2.57 5.27
C LEU A 19 5.32 3.64 4.71
N ALA A 20 4.83 4.82 4.34
CA ALA A 20 5.71 5.92 3.94
C ALA A 20 6.62 6.34 5.11
N GLY A 21 6.05 6.50 6.31
CA GLY A 21 6.81 6.77 7.53
C GLY A 21 7.82 5.67 7.85
N PHE A 22 7.46 4.41 7.63
CA PHE A 22 8.37 3.27 7.77
C PHE A 22 9.57 3.36 6.81
N TYR A 23 9.34 3.68 5.54
CA TYR A 23 10.43 3.87 4.58
C TYR A 23 11.35 5.04 4.95
N GLU A 24 10.78 6.15 5.39
CA GLU A 24 11.56 7.28 5.89
C GLU A 24 12.41 6.88 7.10
N GLU A 25 11.89 6.05 8.01
CA GLU A 25 12.65 5.48 9.13
C GLU A 25 13.81 4.60 8.62
N LEU A 26 13.58 3.68 7.69
CA LEU A 26 14.63 2.83 7.10
C LEU A 26 15.77 3.67 6.52
N SER A 27 15.40 4.73 5.78
CA SER A 27 16.34 5.65 5.13
C SER A 27 17.23 6.37 6.14
N ARG A 28 16.67 6.80 7.28
CA ARG A 28 17.39 7.51 8.34
C ARG A 28 18.23 6.57 9.18
N ARG A 29 17.69 5.41 9.52
CA ARG A 29 18.26 4.49 10.51
C ARG A 29 19.47 3.73 9.99
N TYR A 30 19.41 3.24 8.76
CA TYR A 30 20.46 2.38 8.20
C TYR A 30 21.36 3.11 7.20
N GLY A 31 20.89 4.21 6.60
CA GLY A 31 21.62 4.98 5.57
C GLY A 31 21.85 4.24 4.25
N LYS A 32 21.59 2.93 4.20
CA LYS A 32 21.65 2.07 3.00
C LYS A 32 20.42 2.26 2.14
N ASP A 33 20.62 2.24 0.82
CA ASP A 33 19.56 2.35 -0.19
C ASP A 33 18.63 3.55 0.04
N LYS A 34 19.17 4.61 0.67
CA LYS A 34 18.41 5.75 1.18
C LYS A 34 17.51 6.37 0.13
N ASP A 35 18.04 6.59 -1.07
CA ASP A 35 17.31 7.23 -2.16
C ASP A 35 16.12 6.39 -2.62
N ILE A 36 16.28 5.06 -2.65
CA ILE A 36 15.21 4.10 -2.96
C ILE A 36 14.09 4.19 -1.92
N TRP A 37 14.45 4.23 -0.62
CA TRP A 37 13.46 4.32 0.45
C TRP A 37 12.69 5.65 0.41
N LEU A 38 13.37 6.77 0.17
CA LEU A 38 12.73 8.08 0.06
C LEU A 38 11.84 8.17 -1.18
N GLU A 39 12.25 7.56 -2.29
CA GLU A 39 11.42 7.45 -3.49
C GLU A 39 10.14 6.66 -3.19
N PHE A 40 10.25 5.49 -2.55
CA PHE A 40 9.08 4.68 -2.19
C PHE A 40 8.12 5.42 -1.25
N ALA A 41 8.64 6.14 -0.25
CA ALA A 41 7.83 6.98 0.64
C ALA A 41 7.06 8.07 -0.15
N SER A 42 7.70 8.72 -1.12
CA SER A 42 7.06 9.71 -1.99
C SER A 42 5.97 9.07 -2.87
N GLU A 43 6.24 7.89 -3.42
CA GLU A 43 5.30 7.17 -4.28
C GLU A 43 4.04 6.69 -3.54
N ASN A 44 4.14 6.25 -2.29
CA ASN A 44 2.98 5.83 -1.48
C ASN A 44 1.88 6.89 -1.48
N ARG A 45 2.27 8.14 -1.20
CA ARG A 45 1.36 9.28 -1.19
C ARG A 45 0.72 9.53 -2.56
N LYS A 46 1.44 9.23 -3.65
CA LYS A 46 0.92 9.34 -5.02
C LYS A 46 -0.07 8.22 -5.36
N TYR A 47 0.12 7.01 -4.83
CA TYR A 47 -0.76 5.88 -5.08
C TYR A 47 -2.16 6.11 -4.54
N ILE A 48 -2.29 6.47 -3.27
CA ILE A 48 -3.62 6.74 -2.72
C ILE A 48 -4.30 7.93 -3.41
N ALA A 49 -3.55 9.01 -3.67
CA ALA A 49 -4.08 10.17 -4.37
C ALA A 49 -4.54 9.84 -5.80
N GLN A 50 -3.92 8.85 -6.46
CA GLN A 50 -4.35 8.37 -7.77
C GLN A 50 -5.68 7.61 -7.68
N VAL A 51 -5.84 6.73 -6.71
CA VAL A 51 -7.09 5.97 -6.51
C VAL A 51 -8.22 6.91 -6.10
N GLU A 52 -7.96 7.88 -5.22
CA GLU A 52 -8.95 8.89 -4.83
C GLU A 52 -9.40 9.75 -6.00
N ARG A 53 -8.47 10.17 -6.88
CA ARG A 53 -8.83 10.89 -8.10
C ARG A 53 -9.70 10.06 -9.04
N ALA A 54 -9.40 8.76 -9.17
CA ALA A 54 -10.24 7.86 -9.95
C ALA A 54 -11.65 7.75 -9.35
N TYR A 55 -11.74 7.64 -8.03
CA TYR A 55 -13.00 7.57 -7.30
C TYR A 55 -13.85 8.85 -7.41
N TYR A 56 -13.29 10.00 -7.04
CA TYR A 56 -14.00 11.28 -7.09
C TYR A 56 -14.29 11.75 -8.51
N GLY A 57 -13.52 11.29 -9.50
CA GLY A 57 -13.74 11.62 -10.91
C GLY A 57 -14.91 10.89 -11.55
N VAL A 58 -15.37 9.78 -10.97
CA VAL A 58 -16.42 8.92 -11.56
C VAL A 58 -17.66 8.76 -10.68
N ILE A 59 -17.65 9.25 -9.45
CA ILE A 59 -18.88 9.29 -8.64
C ILE A 59 -19.85 10.29 -9.23
N SER A 60 -20.97 9.76 -9.70
CA SER A 60 -22.11 10.55 -10.17
C SER A 60 -23.25 10.61 -9.14
N ASP A 61 -23.34 9.61 -8.25
CA ASP A 61 -24.27 9.57 -7.11
C ASP A 61 -23.67 8.81 -5.90
N ALA A 62 -24.14 9.11 -4.69
CA ALA A 62 -23.67 8.54 -3.43
C ALA A 62 -23.90 7.02 -3.33
N LEU A 63 -24.95 6.50 -3.99
CA LEU A 63 -25.30 5.07 -3.94
C LEU A 63 -24.27 4.15 -4.61
N GLU A 64 -23.54 4.64 -5.62
CA GLU A 64 -22.50 3.88 -6.31
C GLU A 64 -21.29 3.62 -5.41
N GLY A 65 -21.06 4.44 -4.38
CA GLY A 65 -19.90 4.33 -3.50
C GLY A 65 -20.08 3.42 -2.29
N CYS A 66 -21.31 2.99 -1.96
CA CYS A 66 -21.60 2.59 -0.59
C CYS A 66 -21.41 1.11 -0.23
N PHE A 67 -21.46 0.13 -1.16
CA PHE A 67 -21.49 -1.28 -0.74
C PHE A 67 -20.86 -2.26 -1.74
N ALA A 68 -19.66 -1.97 -2.22
CA ALA A 68 -18.94 -2.86 -3.12
C ALA A 68 -17.88 -3.74 -2.41
N PHE A 69 -17.68 -3.56 -1.10
CA PHE A 69 -16.56 -4.18 -0.40
C PHE A 69 -17.00 -5.08 0.76
N GLU A 70 -16.20 -6.12 0.96
CA GLU A 70 -16.20 -7.03 2.09
C GLU A 70 -14.73 -7.28 2.46
N LEU A 71 -14.06 -6.22 2.91
CA LEU A 71 -12.66 -6.26 3.32
C LEU A 71 -12.55 -6.30 4.83
N ASP A 72 -11.71 -7.21 5.34
CA ASP A 72 -11.39 -7.29 6.75
C ASP A 72 -10.08 -6.53 7.03
N PRO A 73 -10.11 -5.36 7.71
CA PRO A 73 -8.92 -4.58 8.01
C PRO A 73 -7.81 -5.37 8.70
N ASP A 74 -8.16 -6.35 9.53
CA ASP A 74 -7.19 -7.10 10.32
C ASP A 74 -6.29 -8.00 9.47
N LYS A 75 -6.76 -8.40 8.27
CA LYS A 75 -5.94 -9.12 7.29
C LYS A 75 -4.80 -8.27 6.73
N TYR A 76 -5.01 -6.95 6.63
CA TYR A 76 -4.09 -6.04 5.95
C TYR A 76 -3.32 -5.16 6.92
N ASN A 77 -3.79 -4.98 8.16
CA ASN A 77 -3.10 -4.23 9.18
C ASN A 77 -1.68 -4.78 9.42
N PHE A 78 -0.75 -3.86 9.64
CA PHE A 78 0.63 -4.17 9.99
C PHE A 78 1.18 -3.17 11.00
N THR A 79 2.23 -3.58 11.71
CA THR A 79 2.94 -2.72 12.64
C THR A 79 4.20 -2.16 11.95
N ALA A 80 4.12 -0.90 11.53
CA ALA A 80 5.22 -0.14 10.92
C ALA A 80 6.26 0.33 11.96
N LYS A 81 6.81 -0.59 12.76
CA LYS A 81 7.84 -0.30 13.77
C LYS A 81 8.91 -1.38 13.78
N LEU A 82 10.16 -0.98 13.98
CA LEU A 82 11.28 -1.89 14.22
C LEU A 82 11.68 -1.85 15.69
N ASN A 83 12.18 -2.98 16.19
CA ASN A 83 12.91 -2.99 17.46
C ASN A 83 14.19 -2.15 17.30
N ASP A 84 14.63 -1.42 18.32
CA ASP A 84 15.81 -0.54 18.30
C ASP A 84 17.12 -1.28 17.98
N THR A 85 17.16 -2.59 18.18
CA THR A 85 18.31 -3.45 17.86
C THR A 85 18.16 -4.24 16.56
N ALA A 86 17.07 -4.05 15.81
CA ALA A 86 16.83 -4.76 14.56
C ALA A 86 17.94 -4.48 13.52
N SER A 87 18.46 -5.54 12.94
CA SER A 87 19.39 -5.49 11.81
C SER A 87 18.69 -5.03 10.53
N TYR A 88 19.49 -4.60 9.54
CA TYR A 88 18.94 -4.21 8.24
C TYR A 88 18.27 -5.38 7.52
N ALA A 89 18.79 -6.61 7.66
CA ALA A 89 18.19 -7.80 7.08
C ALA A 89 16.81 -8.10 7.69
N GLU A 90 16.66 -7.99 9.01
CA GLU A 90 15.36 -8.14 9.68
C GLU A 90 14.38 -7.04 9.25
N ALA A 91 14.88 -5.81 9.10
CA ALA A 91 14.08 -4.70 8.60
C ALA A 91 13.58 -4.95 7.17
N LEU A 92 14.45 -5.40 6.27
CA LEU A 92 14.09 -5.76 4.89
C LEU A 92 13.08 -6.92 4.83
N LYS A 93 13.25 -7.96 5.65
CA LYS A 93 12.31 -9.06 5.75
C LYS A 93 10.92 -8.55 6.16
N LYS A 94 10.87 -7.69 7.18
CA LYS A 94 9.62 -7.04 7.60
C LYS A 94 9.01 -6.17 6.51
N THR A 95 9.82 -5.43 5.76
CA THR A 95 9.34 -4.64 4.62
C THR A 95 8.67 -5.51 3.56
N ILE A 96 9.23 -6.68 3.26
CA ILE A 96 8.64 -7.63 2.30
C ILE A 96 7.28 -8.11 2.81
N GLU A 97 7.17 -8.50 4.09
CA GLU A 97 5.90 -8.93 4.70
C GLU A 97 4.83 -7.83 4.65
N ILE A 98 5.21 -6.56 4.89
CA ILE A 98 4.30 -5.42 4.79
C ILE A 98 3.86 -5.20 3.33
N GLU A 99 4.78 -5.26 2.37
CA GLU A 99 4.43 -5.09 0.95
C GLU A 99 3.53 -6.22 0.42
N GLU A 100 3.67 -7.46 0.93
CA GLU A 100 2.74 -8.56 0.62
C GLU A 100 1.30 -8.25 1.08
N LYS A 101 1.15 -7.70 2.28
CA LYS A 101 -0.15 -7.23 2.79
C LYS A 101 -0.72 -6.09 1.95
N MET A 102 0.12 -5.14 1.53
CA MET A 102 -0.31 -4.03 0.68
C MET A 102 -0.75 -4.50 -0.71
N VAL A 103 0.01 -5.39 -1.36
CA VAL A 103 -0.39 -6.01 -2.63
C VAL A 103 -1.71 -6.74 -2.49
N SER A 104 -1.88 -7.51 -1.42
CA SER A 104 -3.12 -8.26 -1.15
C SER A 104 -4.31 -7.31 -0.97
N PHE A 105 -4.16 -6.25 -0.17
CA PHE A 105 -5.18 -5.23 0.04
C PHE A 105 -5.66 -4.60 -1.29
N TYR A 106 -4.73 -4.12 -2.12
CA TYR A 106 -5.08 -3.49 -3.38
C TYR A 106 -5.67 -4.47 -4.40
N THR A 107 -5.22 -5.72 -4.39
CA THR A 107 -5.74 -6.77 -5.27
C THR A 107 -7.17 -7.14 -4.90
N ASP A 108 -7.44 -7.35 -3.61
CA ASP A 108 -8.76 -7.69 -3.10
C ASP A 108 -9.74 -6.53 -3.30
N ALA A 109 -9.30 -5.30 -3.00
CA ALA A 109 -10.07 -4.10 -3.26
C ALA A 109 -10.40 -3.95 -4.76
N ALA A 110 -9.44 -4.18 -5.65
CA ALA A 110 -9.68 -4.13 -7.10
C ALA A 110 -10.66 -5.21 -7.56
N ALA A 111 -10.60 -6.40 -6.97
CA ALA A 111 -11.48 -7.52 -7.32
C ALA A 111 -12.94 -7.25 -6.90
N GLN A 112 -13.15 -6.71 -5.70
CA GLN A 112 -14.48 -6.43 -5.15
C GLN A 112 -15.12 -5.18 -5.77
N SER A 113 -14.33 -4.20 -6.19
CA SER A 113 -14.82 -2.96 -6.83
C SER A 113 -15.15 -3.08 -8.32
N LYS A 114 -15.16 -4.29 -8.91
CA LYS A 114 -15.44 -4.48 -10.35
C LYS A 114 -16.85 -4.05 -10.78
N ALA A 115 -17.81 -4.04 -9.85
CA ALA A 115 -19.16 -3.54 -10.10
C ALA A 115 -19.25 -2.01 -10.13
N LEU A 116 -18.20 -1.31 -9.67
CA LEU A 116 -18.09 0.14 -9.75
C LEU A 116 -17.67 0.58 -11.16
N MET A 117 -17.65 1.90 -11.38
CA MET A 117 -17.08 2.51 -12.58
C MET A 117 -15.64 2.03 -12.79
N ALA A 118 -15.33 1.58 -14.01
CA ALA A 118 -14.14 0.82 -14.33
C ALA A 118 -12.81 1.49 -13.93
N ASP A 119 -12.78 2.81 -13.77
CA ASP A 119 -11.57 3.55 -13.40
C ASP A 119 -11.12 3.26 -11.96
N VAL A 120 -12.04 2.97 -11.03
CA VAL A 120 -11.71 2.61 -9.64
C VAL A 120 -10.97 1.27 -9.55
N PRO A 121 -11.53 0.12 -10.01
CA PRO A 121 -10.84 -1.16 -9.98
C PRO A 121 -9.55 -1.14 -10.83
N ARG A 122 -9.51 -0.37 -11.93
CA ARG A 122 -8.27 -0.20 -12.73
C ARG A 122 -7.18 0.53 -11.95
N ALA A 123 -7.52 1.61 -11.24
CA ALA A 123 -6.56 2.35 -10.43
C ALA A 123 -5.99 1.49 -9.29
N LEU A 124 -6.87 0.75 -8.59
CA LEU A 124 -6.47 -0.18 -7.53
C LEU A 124 -5.55 -1.29 -8.06
N ALA A 125 -5.92 -1.94 -9.18
CA ALA A 125 -5.11 -2.99 -9.80
C ALA A 125 -3.75 -2.46 -10.30
N LEU A 126 -3.69 -1.23 -10.81
CA LEU A 126 -2.44 -0.60 -11.21
C LEU A 126 -1.51 -0.38 -10.00
N VAL A 127 -2.04 0.07 -8.87
CA VAL A 127 -1.24 0.21 -7.65
C VAL A 127 -0.73 -1.14 -7.16
N ALA A 128 -1.57 -2.19 -7.16
CA ALA A 128 -1.14 -3.54 -6.82
C ALA A 128 0.07 -3.99 -7.66
N ARG A 129 0.01 -3.81 -8.99
CA ARG A 129 1.12 -4.17 -9.91
C ARG A 129 2.40 -3.37 -9.63
N LYS A 130 2.29 -2.07 -9.35
CA LYS A 130 3.46 -1.25 -9.00
C LYS A 130 4.11 -1.74 -7.71
N ARG A 131 3.31 -2.17 -6.74
CA ARG A 131 3.79 -2.72 -5.47
C ARG A 131 4.44 -4.10 -5.63
N GLU A 132 3.95 -4.94 -6.55
CA GLU A 132 4.66 -6.18 -6.89
C GLU A 132 6.07 -5.93 -7.44
N ASN A 133 6.20 -4.95 -8.36
CA ASN A 133 7.52 -4.54 -8.87
C ASN A 133 8.42 -4.06 -7.72
N ARG A 134 7.86 -3.26 -6.79
CA ARG A 134 8.60 -2.80 -5.62
C ARG A 134 9.05 -3.97 -4.73
N ARG A 135 8.19 -4.95 -4.49
CA ARG A 135 8.53 -6.15 -3.71
C ARG A 135 9.71 -6.90 -4.34
N ALA A 136 9.75 -6.97 -5.68
CA ALA A 136 10.89 -7.57 -6.40
C ALA A 136 12.19 -6.78 -6.21
N VAL A 137 12.13 -5.44 -6.20
CA VAL A 137 13.29 -4.58 -5.88
C VAL A 137 13.78 -4.82 -4.46
N ILE A 138 12.88 -4.79 -3.47
CA ILE A 138 13.22 -5.03 -2.05
C ILE A 138 13.81 -6.43 -1.87
N GLY A 139 13.24 -7.45 -2.51
CA GLY A 139 13.78 -8.81 -2.48
C GLY A 139 15.18 -8.91 -3.09
N SER A 140 15.51 -8.06 -4.06
CA SER A 140 16.87 -7.99 -4.63
C SER A 140 17.84 -7.33 -3.66
N ILE A 141 17.43 -6.26 -2.98
CA ILE A 141 18.22 -5.62 -1.92
C ILE A 141 18.47 -6.62 -0.78
N PHE A 142 17.43 -7.36 -0.36
CA PHE A 142 17.55 -8.37 0.70
C PHE A 142 18.56 -9.46 0.36
N ARG A 143 18.51 -10.01 -0.86
CA ARG A 143 19.49 -11.02 -1.31
C ARG A 143 20.91 -10.48 -1.42
N ALA A 144 21.09 -9.19 -1.67
CA ALA A 144 22.41 -8.56 -1.71
C ALA A 144 22.96 -8.22 -0.32
N ALA A 145 22.09 -8.10 0.68
CA ALA A 145 22.43 -7.77 2.06
C ALA A 145 22.55 -8.99 3.00
N ALA A 146 22.05 -10.15 2.57
CA ALA A 146 22.13 -11.44 3.27
C ALA A 146 23.45 -12.17 2.93
#